data_AF-A0A435ZL30-F1
#
_entry.id   AF-A0A435ZL30-F1
#
_cell.length_a   1.000
_cell.length_b   1.000
_cell.length_c   1.000
_cell.angle_alpha   90.00
_cell.angle_beta   90.00
_cell.angle_gamma   90.00
#
_symmetry.space_group_name_H-M   'P 1'
#
loop_
_entity.id
_entity.type
_entity.pdbx_description
1 polymer ?
#
loop_
_entity_poly.entity_id
_entity_poly.type
_entity_poly.pdbx_seq_one_letter_code
_entity_poly.pdbx_strand_id
1 'polypeptide(L)'
;VCPDKNAGDLIKTSLHDFEGDQTYTEKLGHYALINKTFSEAERQLDQYHAVYCAGGRGPEYIRTDKRVQAIVRHFHEAKKPIFTICHGVQILIAVDGVVRGKKVAALGACEPEVTLAGGTYIDLSPTEAYVDGTMVSAKGWTALAAFIRECLKVLGTEIRHA
;
A
#
# COMPACT_ATOMS: atom_id res chain seq x y z
N VAL A 1 7.86 -0.04 -8.69
CA VAL A 1 7.51 0.17 -10.12
C VAL A 1 6.40 1.21 -10.22
N CYS A 2 6.23 1.85 -11.38
CA CYS A 2 5.17 2.82 -11.66
C CYS A 2 4.76 2.67 -13.14
N PRO A 3 3.46 2.71 -13.51
CA PRO A 3 3.04 2.57 -14.90
C PRO A 3 3.83 3.48 -15.85
N ASP A 4 4.22 2.91 -17.01
CA ASP A 4 4.95 3.61 -18.07
C ASP A 4 6.30 4.24 -17.65
N LYS A 5 6.90 3.70 -16.57
CA LYS A 5 8.25 4.06 -16.11
C LYS A 5 9.25 2.92 -16.25
N ASN A 6 10.47 3.29 -16.58
CA ASN A 6 11.63 2.41 -16.70
C ASN A 6 12.52 2.52 -15.46
N ALA A 7 13.36 1.49 -15.24
CA ALA A 7 14.46 1.61 -14.29
C ALA A 7 15.35 2.82 -14.67
N GLY A 8 15.69 3.65 -13.68
CA GLY A 8 16.41 4.91 -13.88
C GLY A 8 15.52 6.15 -13.92
N ASP A 9 14.22 6.01 -14.18
CA ASP A 9 13.30 7.15 -14.17
C ASP A 9 13.08 7.67 -12.74
N LEU A 10 12.78 8.97 -12.63
CA LEU A 10 12.38 9.61 -11.38
C LEU A 10 10.86 9.80 -11.32
N ILE A 11 10.30 9.60 -10.14
CA ILE A 11 8.94 10.05 -9.78
C ILE A 11 9.02 11.12 -8.70
N LYS A 12 8.08 12.07 -8.74
CA LYS A 12 7.93 13.07 -7.68
C LYS A 12 7.16 12.45 -6.52
N THR A 13 7.54 12.77 -5.29
CA THR A 13 6.81 12.34 -4.09
C THR A 13 6.12 13.53 -3.43
N SER A 14 5.11 13.25 -2.62
CA SER A 14 4.38 14.22 -1.81
C SER A 14 4.75 14.05 -0.35
N LEU A 15 5.10 15.14 0.33
CA LEU A 15 5.22 15.18 1.78
C LEU A 15 3.88 15.63 2.36
N HIS A 16 3.26 14.77 3.16
CA HIS A 16 2.00 15.03 3.86
C HIS A 16 2.24 15.15 5.35
N ASP A 17 1.85 16.28 5.94
CA ASP A 17 1.97 16.51 7.37
C ASP A 17 0.75 17.25 7.93
N PHE A 18 0.45 17.02 9.21
CA PHE A 18 -0.67 17.66 9.91
C PHE A 18 -0.15 18.87 10.69
N GLU A 19 -0.26 20.05 10.09
CA GLU A 19 0.31 21.31 10.64
C GLU A 19 -0.73 22.14 11.45
N GLY A 20 -1.88 21.54 11.81
CA GLY A 20 -2.92 22.16 12.66
C GLY A 20 -4.26 22.42 11.96
N ASP A 21 -4.33 22.25 10.64
CA ASP A 21 -5.56 22.38 9.85
C ASP A 21 -6.46 21.13 9.94
N GLN A 22 -7.66 21.20 9.36
CA GLN A 22 -8.61 20.08 9.34
C GLN A 22 -8.11 18.85 8.55
N THR A 23 -7.13 19.04 7.66
CA THR A 23 -6.45 17.98 6.91
C THR A 23 -4.97 18.31 6.76
N TYR A 24 -4.19 17.33 6.30
CA TYR A 24 -2.76 17.50 6.07
C TYR A 24 -2.45 18.53 4.97
N THR A 25 -1.32 19.21 5.08
CA THR A 25 -0.74 20.01 3.99
C THR A 25 0.08 19.11 3.06
N GLU A 26 0.25 19.54 1.80
CA GLU A 26 1.08 18.86 0.82
C GLU A 26 2.24 19.75 0.38
N LYS A 27 3.46 19.20 0.43
CA LYS A 27 4.68 19.83 -0.09
C LYS A 27 5.40 18.87 -1.04
N LEU A 28 6.23 19.40 -1.93
CA LEU A 28 7.07 18.56 -2.80
C LEU A 28 8.10 17.80 -1.95
N GLY A 29 8.07 16.47 -2.03
CA GLY A 29 9.07 15.61 -1.42
C GLY A 29 10.27 15.36 -2.33
N HIS A 30 11.11 14.40 -1.92
CA HIS A 30 12.25 13.96 -2.72
C HIS A 30 11.79 13.29 -4.03
N TYR A 31 12.65 13.32 -5.05
CA TYR A 31 12.46 12.42 -6.19
C TYR A 31 12.81 10.99 -5.77
N ALA A 32 11.92 10.04 -6.10
CA ALA A 32 12.20 8.62 -5.89
C ALA A 32 12.64 7.99 -7.21
N LEU A 33 13.75 7.25 -7.16
CA LEU A 33 14.29 6.51 -8.29
C LEU A 33 13.51 5.21 -8.50
N ILE A 34 13.03 4.98 -9.72
CA ILE A 34 12.47 3.69 -10.13
C ILE A 34 13.63 2.74 -10.38
N ASN A 35 13.67 1.62 -9.65
CA ASN A 35 14.73 0.62 -9.76
C ASN A 35 14.35 -0.58 -10.65
N LYS A 36 13.10 -0.67 -11.09
CA LYS A 36 12.60 -1.77 -11.93
C LYS A 36 11.57 -1.23 -12.92
N THR A 37 11.77 -1.54 -14.20
CA THR A 37 10.85 -1.21 -15.29
C THR A 37 9.50 -1.89 -15.06
N PHE A 38 8.41 -1.14 -15.19
CA PHE A 38 7.08 -1.64 -14.88
C PHE A 38 6.68 -2.86 -15.70
N SER A 39 6.91 -2.81 -17.01
CA SER A 39 6.56 -3.91 -17.92
C SER A 39 7.41 -5.17 -17.72
N GLU A 40 8.55 -5.08 -17.04
CA GLU A 40 9.31 -6.25 -16.66
C GLU A 40 8.76 -6.86 -15.37
N ALA A 41 8.47 -6.01 -14.37
CA ALA A 41 7.89 -6.47 -13.12
C ALA A 41 6.55 -7.17 -13.34
N GLU A 42 5.68 -6.63 -14.21
CA GLU A 42 4.37 -7.22 -14.52
C GLU A 42 4.47 -8.63 -15.13
N ARG A 43 5.58 -8.96 -15.82
CA ARG A 43 5.82 -10.29 -16.41
C ARG A 43 6.48 -11.28 -15.45
N GLN A 44 6.92 -10.79 -14.29
CA GLN A 44 7.74 -11.54 -13.33
C GLN A 44 7.08 -11.59 -11.94
N LEU A 45 5.76 -11.41 -11.85
CA LEU A 45 5.02 -11.34 -10.57
C LEU A 45 5.24 -12.57 -9.68
N ASP A 46 5.45 -13.74 -10.28
CA ASP A 46 5.73 -14.96 -9.54
C ASP A 46 7.02 -14.90 -8.72
N GLN A 47 8.00 -14.10 -9.16
CA GLN A 47 9.29 -13.91 -8.47
C GLN A 47 9.20 -13.01 -7.24
N TYR A 48 8.05 -12.34 -7.04
CA TYR A 48 7.82 -11.48 -5.89
C TYR A 48 6.99 -12.21 -4.84
N HIS A 49 7.45 -12.15 -3.58
CA HIS A 49 6.75 -12.75 -2.45
C HIS A 49 5.55 -11.90 -1.98
N ALA A 50 5.57 -10.59 -2.19
CA ALA A 50 4.53 -9.67 -1.73
C ALA A 50 4.37 -8.46 -2.65
N VAL A 51 3.22 -7.78 -2.55
CA VAL A 51 2.99 -6.46 -3.15
C VAL A 51 2.76 -5.43 -2.05
N TYR A 52 3.39 -4.26 -2.19
CA TYR A 52 3.21 -3.13 -1.28
C TYR A 52 2.59 -1.94 -2.02
N CYS A 53 1.42 -1.51 -1.55
CA CYS A 53 0.68 -0.35 -2.02
C CYS A 53 0.96 0.84 -1.10
N ALA A 54 1.90 1.70 -1.50
CA ALA A 54 2.22 2.93 -0.78
C ALA A 54 1.08 3.97 -0.87
N GLY A 55 1.03 4.88 0.10
CA GLY A 55 0.06 5.97 0.16
C GLY A 55 0.44 7.21 -0.65
N GLY A 56 0.04 8.38 -0.15
CA GLY A 56 0.18 9.67 -0.83
C GLY A 56 -0.91 9.87 -1.88
N ARG A 57 -0.66 10.74 -2.87
CA ARG A 57 -1.59 10.97 -4.01
C ARG A 57 -1.44 9.99 -5.17
N GLY A 58 -0.40 9.16 -5.15
CA GLY A 58 -0.17 8.14 -6.16
C GLY A 58 -1.38 7.21 -6.39
N PRO A 59 -1.91 6.57 -5.32
CA PRO A 59 -3.06 5.66 -5.39
C PRO A 59 -4.26 6.17 -6.17
N GLU A 60 -4.60 7.46 -6.05
CA GLU A 60 -5.77 8.08 -6.69
C GLU A 60 -5.80 7.85 -8.21
N TYR A 61 -4.66 8.02 -8.87
CA TYR A 61 -4.57 7.89 -10.33
C TYR A 61 -4.15 6.47 -10.77
N ILE A 62 -3.17 5.84 -10.09
CA ILE A 62 -2.66 4.53 -10.54
C ILE A 62 -3.69 3.42 -10.38
N ARG A 63 -4.67 3.56 -9.48
CA ARG A 63 -5.76 2.59 -9.31
C ARG A 63 -6.63 2.45 -10.55
N THR A 64 -6.60 3.42 -11.46
CA THR A 64 -7.37 3.38 -12.72
C THR A 64 -6.67 2.55 -13.81
N ASP A 65 -5.37 2.29 -13.66
CA ASP A 65 -4.60 1.49 -14.60
C ASP A 65 -4.89 0.00 -14.44
N LYS A 66 -5.37 -0.65 -15.50
CA LYS A 66 -5.74 -2.07 -15.49
C LYS A 66 -4.57 -3.01 -15.26
N ARG A 67 -3.34 -2.60 -15.61
CA ARG A 67 -2.13 -3.36 -15.32
C ARG A 67 -1.83 -3.37 -13.83
N VAL A 68 -2.01 -2.24 -13.14
CA VAL A 68 -1.89 -2.16 -11.66
C VAL A 68 -2.95 -3.01 -10.98
N GLN A 69 -4.20 -2.96 -11.46
CA GLN A 69 -5.28 -3.83 -10.97
C GLN A 69 -4.95 -5.32 -11.17
N ALA A 70 -4.38 -5.69 -12.33
CA ALA A 70 -3.97 -7.05 -12.62
C ALA A 70 -2.83 -7.54 -11.69
N ILE A 71 -1.86 -6.68 -11.38
CA ILE A 71 -0.81 -6.98 -10.39
C ILE A 71 -1.45 -7.33 -9.05
N VAL A 72 -2.27 -6.44 -8.48
CA VAL A 72 -2.88 -6.68 -7.16
C VAL A 72 -3.78 -7.92 -7.17
N ARG A 73 -4.55 -8.13 -8.25
CA ARG A 73 -5.37 -9.34 -8.44
C ARG A 73 -4.53 -10.61 -8.40
N HIS A 74 -3.38 -10.65 -9.07
CA HIS A 74 -2.46 -11.79 -9.04
C HIS A 74 -2.03 -12.13 -7.60
N PHE A 75 -1.62 -11.14 -6.80
CA PHE A 75 -1.23 -11.40 -5.40
C PHE A 75 -2.40 -11.88 -4.55
N HIS A 76 -3.59 -11.33 -4.77
CA HIS A 76 -4.80 -11.75 -4.06
C HIS A 76 -5.18 -13.21 -4.38
N GLU A 77 -5.27 -13.57 -5.67
CA GLU A 77 -5.65 -14.90 -6.13
C GLU A 77 -4.59 -15.96 -5.75
N ALA A 78 -3.31 -15.60 -5.82
CA ALA A 78 -2.21 -16.44 -5.37
C ALA A 78 -2.08 -16.52 -3.83
N LYS A 79 -2.95 -15.83 -3.08
CA LYS A 79 -2.92 -15.73 -1.61
C LYS A 79 -1.56 -15.26 -1.06
N LYS A 80 -0.83 -14.48 -1.85
CA LYS A 80 0.44 -13.87 -1.45
C LYS A 80 0.20 -12.65 -0.56
N PRO A 81 1.14 -12.29 0.32
CA PRO A 81 1.05 -11.10 1.15
C PRO A 81 0.78 -9.81 0.36
N ILE A 82 -0.13 -9.00 0.90
CA ILE A 82 -0.49 -7.67 0.39
C ILE A 82 -0.31 -6.67 1.52
N PHE A 83 0.51 -5.65 1.30
CA PHE A 83 0.77 -4.62 2.29
C PHE A 83 0.22 -3.27 1.80
N THR A 84 -0.42 -2.51 2.67
CA THR A 84 -1.01 -1.22 2.31
C THR A 84 -0.89 -0.19 3.44
N ILE A 85 -0.69 1.07 3.10
CA ILE A 85 -0.61 2.15 4.10
C ILE A 85 -1.26 3.44 3.59
N CYS A 86 -1.88 4.21 4.50
CA CYS A 86 -2.48 5.50 4.15
C CYS A 86 -3.53 5.34 3.02
N HIS A 87 -3.37 6.04 1.90
CA HIS A 87 -4.25 5.93 0.72
C HIS A 87 -3.96 4.71 -0.16
N GLY A 88 -2.94 3.91 0.13
CA GLY A 88 -2.59 2.73 -0.66
C GLY A 88 -3.76 1.74 -0.82
N VAL A 89 -4.69 1.76 0.14
CA VAL A 89 -5.90 0.93 0.12
C VAL A 89 -6.79 1.22 -1.09
N GLN A 90 -6.75 2.43 -1.65
CA GLN A 90 -7.54 2.79 -2.84
C GLN A 90 -7.15 1.96 -4.06
N ILE A 91 -5.90 1.48 -4.14
CA ILE A 91 -5.45 0.55 -5.18
C ILE A 91 -6.12 -0.81 -4.98
N LEU A 92 -6.22 -1.28 -3.72
CA LEU A 92 -6.87 -2.55 -3.39
C LEU A 92 -8.37 -2.49 -3.63
N ILE A 93 -9.03 -1.37 -3.29
CA ILE A 93 -10.47 -1.13 -3.50
C ILE A 93 -10.84 -1.20 -4.98
N ALA A 94 -9.92 -0.81 -5.88
CA ALA A 94 -10.14 -0.88 -7.33
C ALA A 94 -10.11 -2.31 -7.89
N VAL A 95 -9.83 -3.32 -7.07
CA VAL A 95 -9.80 -4.73 -7.43
C VAL A 95 -10.83 -5.49 -6.61
N ASP A 96 -11.89 -5.95 -7.29
CA ASP A 96 -12.98 -6.69 -6.62
C ASP A 96 -12.45 -7.92 -5.86
N GLY A 97 -13.04 -8.15 -4.67
CA GLY A 97 -12.68 -9.23 -3.76
C GLY A 97 -11.54 -8.92 -2.79
N VAL A 98 -10.60 -8.02 -3.12
CA VAL A 98 -9.37 -7.85 -2.33
C VAL A 98 -9.63 -7.33 -0.91
N VAL A 99 -10.55 -6.37 -0.75
CA VAL A 99 -10.90 -5.76 0.54
C VAL A 99 -12.17 -6.38 1.15
N ARG A 100 -12.96 -7.13 0.38
CA ARG A 100 -14.25 -7.66 0.83
C ARG A 100 -14.07 -8.64 1.99
N GLY A 101 -14.76 -8.39 3.09
CA GLY A 101 -14.69 -9.19 4.31
C GLY A 101 -13.38 -9.07 5.09
N LYS A 102 -12.48 -8.14 4.70
CA LYS A 102 -11.22 -7.87 5.39
C LYS A 102 -11.35 -6.72 6.37
N LYS A 103 -10.61 -6.78 7.48
CA LYS A 103 -10.39 -5.65 8.37
C LYS A 103 -9.13 -4.90 7.92
N VAL A 104 -9.28 -3.62 7.59
CA VAL A 104 -8.20 -2.84 6.95
C VAL A 104 -8.06 -1.47 7.60
N ALA A 105 -6.83 -1.14 8.01
CA ALA A 105 -6.47 0.20 8.42
C ALA A 105 -5.99 1.02 7.20
N ALA A 106 -6.36 2.28 7.17
CA ALA A 106 -5.99 3.22 6.11
C ALA A 106 -5.99 4.64 6.66
N LEU A 107 -5.65 5.64 5.86
CA LEU A 107 -5.92 7.02 6.27
C LEU A 107 -7.43 7.18 6.47
N GLY A 108 -7.85 7.93 7.50
CA GLY A 108 -9.27 8.06 7.86
C GLY A 108 -10.18 8.50 6.71
N ALA A 109 -9.67 9.30 5.76
CA ALA A 109 -10.40 9.70 4.56
C ALA A 109 -10.80 8.53 3.64
N CYS A 110 -10.16 7.37 3.76
CA CYS A 110 -10.45 6.17 2.99
C CYS A 110 -11.53 5.28 3.64
N GLU A 111 -11.98 5.56 4.87
CA GLU A 111 -13.00 4.75 5.57
C GLU A 111 -14.24 4.52 4.71
N PRO A 112 -14.86 5.55 4.08
CA PRO A 112 -16.07 5.35 3.29
C PRO A 112 -15.85 4.39 2.11
N GLU A 113 -14.69 4.49 1.44
CA GLU A 113 -14.36 3.62 0.31
C GLU A 113 -14.09 2.18 0.75
N VAL A 114 -13.45 1.97 1.91
CA VAL A 114 -13.25 0.63 2.50
C VAL A 114 -14.60 -0.01 2.81
N THR A 115 -15.50 0.74 3.45
CA THR A 115 -16.86 0.28 3.79
C THR A 115 -17.67 -0.04 2.53
N LEU A 116 -17.64 0.82 1.51
CA LEU A 116 -18.32 0.60 0.22
C LEU A 116 -17.79 -0.64 -0.53
N ALA A 117 -16.50 -0.93 -0.42
CA ALA A 117 -15.88 -2.12 -0.99
C ALA A 117 -16.23 -3.43 -0.22
N GLY A 118 -16.99 -3.32 0.87
CA GLY A 118 -17.38 -4.45 1.73
C GLY A 118 -16.28 -4.89 2.70
N GLY A 119 -15.29 -4.04 2.96
CA GLY A 119 -14.34 -4.23 4.05
C GLY A 119 -14.86 -3.66 5.37
N THR A 120 -14.11 -3.87 6.44
CA THR A 120 -14.32 -3.23 7.74
C THR A 120 -13.13 -2.32 8.01
N TYR A 121 -13.36 -1.01 7.97
CA TYR A 121 -12.35 -0.05 8.39
C TYR A 121 -12.09 -0.19 9.89
N ILE A 122 -10.82 -0.15 10.26
CA ILE A 122 -10.38 -0.17 11.66
C ILE A 122 -9.62 1.14 11.96
N ASP A 123 -10.12 1.89 12.92
CA ASP A 123 -9.45 3.11 13.36
C ASP A 123 -8.32 2.76 14.33
N LEU A 124 -7.13 2.53 13.78
CA LEU A 124 -5.92 2.27 14.56
C LEU A 124 -5.32 3.56 15.13
N SER A 125 -4.59 3.42 16.23
CA SER A 125 -3.65 4.46 16.67
C SER A 125 -2.65 4.78 15.53
N PRO A 126 -2.20 6.04 15.39
CA PRO A 126 -1.25 6.42 14.34
C PRO A 126 0.06 5.62 14.34
N THR A 127 0.42 4.96 15.43
CA THR A 127 1.67 4.19 15.58
C THR A 127 1.48 2.67 15.43
N GLU A 128 0.26 2.21 15.15
CA GLU A 128 -0.08 0.79 15.07
C GLU A 128 -0.26 0.30 13.63
N ALA A 129 -0.10 -1.00 13.46
CA ALA A 129 -0.40 -1.73 12.23
C ALA A 129 -1.28 -2.93 12.56
N TYR A 130 -2.10 -3.36 11.60
CA TYR A 130 -3.00 -4.48 11.75
C TYR A 130 -2.75 -5.55 10.70
N VAL A 131 -2.94 -6.81 11.11
CA VAL A 131 -2.74 -8.00 10.29
C VAL A 131 -4.06 -8.76 10.15
N ASP A 132 -4.51 -8.96 8.91
CA ASP A 132 -5.64 -9.81 8.54
C ASP A 132 -5.15 -10.92 7.59
N GLY A 133 -4.84 -12.09 8.17
CA GLY A 133 -4.21 -13.18 7.42
C GLY A 133 -2.84 -12.76 6.89
N THR A 134 -2.69 -12.69 5.57
CA THR A 134 -1.46 -12.24 4.89
C THR A 134 -1.50 -10.75 4.51
N MET A 135 -2.56 -10.02 4.85
CA MET A 135 -2.66 -8.58 4.62
C MET A 135 -2.14 -7.80 5.83
N VAL A 136 -1.23 -6.84 5.60
CA VAL A 136 -0.77 -5.89 6.63
C VAL A 136 -1.20 -4.49 6.22
N SER A 137 -1.82 -3.77 7.15
CA SER A 137 -2.35 -2.44 6.91
C SER A 137 -2.03 -1.46 8.03
N ALA A 138 -1.85 -0.17 7.70
CA ALA A 138 -1.61 0.88 8.70
C ALA A 138 -2.14 2.24 8.23
N LYS A 139 -2.41 3.12 9.20
CA LYS A 139 -3.05 4.43 8.97
C LYS A 139 -2.15 5.41 8.21
N GLY A 140 -0.85 5.43 8.51
CA GLY A 140 0.07 6.42 7.97
C GLY A 140 1.52 6.19 8.36
N TRP A 141 2.38 7.10 7.93
CA TRP A 141 3.84 7.00 8.05
C TRP A 141 4.34 6.93 9.50
N THR A 142 3.60 7.46 10.47
CA THR A 142 3.90 7.34 11.91
C THR A 142 3.90 5.88 12.40
N ALA A 143 3.21 4.98 11.71
CA ALA A 143 3.17 3.55 12.03
C ALA A 143 4.28 2.74 11.33
N LEU A 144 5.18 3.37 10.57
CA LEU A 144 6.10 2.65 9.67
C LEU A 144 6.93 1.58 10.40
N ALA A 145 7.37 1.85 11.63
CA ALA A 145 8.09 0.86 12.44
C ALA A 145 7.23 -0.38 12.76
N ALA A 146 5.99 -0.18 13.20
CA ALA A 146 5.06 -1.28 13.47
C ALA A 146 4.66 -2.01 12.17
N PHE A 147 4.39 -1.26 11.11
CA PHE A 147 4.02 -1.77 9.80
C PHE A 147 5.10 -2.69 9.22
N ILE A 148 6.36 -2.23 9.17
CA ILE A 148 7.48 -3.04 8.67
C ILE A 148 7.70 -4.28 9.54
N ARG A 149 7.60 -4.16 10.87
CA ARG A 149 7.69 -5.31 11.77
C ARG A 149 6.66 -6.39 11.43
N GLU A 150 5.39 -6.01 11.23
CA GLU A 150 4.35 -6.98 10.87
C GLU A 150 4.52 -7.52 9.44
N CYS A 151 4.95 -6.71 8.48
CA CYS A 151 5.28 -7.17 7.12
C CYS A 151 6.38 -8.25 7.14
N LEU A 152 7.44 -8.04 7.93
CA LEU A 152 8.54 -9.00 8.07
C LEU A 152 8.06 -10.31 8.70
N LYS A 153 7.21 -10.27 9.73
CA LYS A 153 6.61 -11.48 10.32
C LYS A 153 5.76 -12.24 9.31
N VAL A 154 4.93 -11.55 8.53
CA VAL A 154 4.09 -12.18 7.49
C VAL A 154 4.95 -12.82 6.38
N LEU A 155 6.12 -12.24 6.09
CA LEU A 155 7.10 -12.82 5.17
C LEU A 155 7.92 -13.99 5.77
N GLY A 156 7.76 -14.29 7.05
CA GLY A 156 8.54 -15.32 7.74
C GLY A 156 9.97 -14.90 8.10
N THR A 157 10.27 -13.60 8.12
CA THR A 157 11.59 -13.10 8.51
C THR A 157 11.77 -13.16 10.02
N GLU A 158 12.89 -13.72 10.47
CA GLU A 158 13.30 -13.76 11.87
C GLU A 158 14.53 -12.86 12.09
N ILE A 159 14.46 -11.96 13.08
CA ILE A 159 15.57 -11.11 13.49
C ILE A 159 16.11 -11.64 14.82
N ARG A 160 17.36 -12.11 14.81
CA ARG A 160 18.06 -12.58 16.01
C ARG A 160 19.22 -11.64 16.32
N HIS A 161 19.42 -11.34 17.59
CA HIS A 161 20.62 -10.68 18.12
C HIS A 161 21.30 -11.64 19.10
N ALA A 162 22.63 -11.59 19.15
CA ALA A 162 23.43 -12.41 20.06
C ALA A 162 23.32 -11.93 21.51
#